data_AF-A0A0K2RKS9-F1
#
_entry.id   AF-A0A0K2RKS9-F1
#
_cell.length_a   1.000
_cell.length_b   1.000
_cell.length_c   1.000
_cell.angle_alpha   90.00
_cell.angle_beta   90.00
_cell.angle_gamma   90.00
#
_symmetry.space_group_name_H-M   'P 1'
#
loop_
_entity.id
_entity.type
_entity.pdbx_description
1 polymer ?
#
loop_
_entity_poly.entity_id
_entity_poly.type
_entity_poly.pdbx_seq_one_letter_code
_entity_poly.pdbx_strand_id
1 'polypeptide(L)'
;MGPALIPAADVDPSGLRIRTWHNGELVQDDTTEELLFPFARLVADLSQLLTLEPGDIILTGTPAGASVAQPGDVVEVEVTGGGLSSGRLATTVTEGTTAFADFGARPKSDDTQREEAYGSREAAGFPPSCLS
;
A
#
# COMPACT_ATOMS: atom_id res chain seq x y z
N MET A 1 -9.58 5.43 -1.49
CA MET A 1 -9.36 6.06 -2.81
C MET A 1 -9.67 7.54 -2.70
N GLY A 2 -8.76 8.42 -3.12
CA GLY A 2 -8.93 9.88 -3.00
C GLY A 2 -7.79 10.54 -2.21
N PRO A 3 -7.97 11.80 -1.75
CA PRO A 3 -9.19 12.60 -1.82
C PRO A 3 -9.50 13.22 -3.19
N ALA A 4 -8.52 13.31 -4.09
CA ALA A 4 -8.70 13.72 -5.47
C ALA A 4 -7.98 12.76 -6.45
N LEU A 5 -8.37 12.82 -7.73
CA LEU A 5 -7.72 12.09 -8.81
C LEU A 5 -6.80 13.04 -9.58
N ILE A 6 -5.62 12.55 -9.95
CA ILE A 6 -4.71 13.25 -10.86
C ILE A 6 -4.99 12.74 -12.28
N PRO A 7 -5.34 13.62 -13.24
CA PRO A 7 -5.56 13.18 -14.62
C PRO A 7 -4.26 12.66 -15.23
N ALA A 8 -4.31 11.46 -15.83
CA ALA A 8 -3.14 10.82 -16.44
C ALA A 8 -2.53 11.62 -17.60
N ALA A 9 -3.31 12.49 -18.25
CA ALA A 9 -2.84 13.34 -19.34
C ALA A 9 -1.93 14.49 -18.85
N ASP A 10 -1.99 14.84 -17.56
CA ASP A 10 -1.30 16.01 -17.00
C ASP A 10 -0.03 15.63 -16.22
N VAL A 11 0.35 14.34 -16.18
CA VAL A 11 1.51 13.84 -15.42
C VAL A 11 2.31 12.79 -16.17
N ASP A 12 3.61 12.74 -15.86
CA ASP A 12 4.46 11.61 -16.26
C ASP A 12 4.26 10.44 -15.29
N PRO A 13 3.78 9.27 -15.76
CA PRO A 13 3.57 8.09 -14.91
C PRO A 13 4.85 7.53 -14.28
N SER A 14 6.02 7.84 -14.81
CA SER A 14 7.29 7.36 -14.25
C SER A 14 7.78 8.19 -13.06
N GLY A 15 7.36 9.46 -12.95
CA GLY A 15 7.85 10.41 -11.94
C GLY A 15 6.84 10.75 -10.83
N LEU A 16 5.88 9.88 -10.53
CA LEU A 16 4.97 10.10 -9.41
C LEU A 16 5.68 9.78 -8.09
N ARG A 17 5.53 10.67 -7.11
CA ARG A 17 6.04 10.47 -5.74
C ARG A 17 4.90 10.09 -4.82
N ILE A 18 5.07 9.02 -4.04
CA ILE A 18 4.14 8.56 -3.03
C ILE A 18 4.75 8.75 -1.64
N ARG A 19 3.98 9.37 -0.75
CA ARG A 19 4.35 9.54 0.66
C ARG A 19 3.30 8.94 1.56
N THR A 20 3.76 8.23 2.58
CA THR A 20 2.91 7.65 3.62
C THR A 20 3.39 8.12 4.97
N TRP A 21 2.43 8.55 5.80
CA TRP A 21 2.68 8.89 7.18
C TRP A 21 1.87 8.01 8.11
N HIS A 22 2.47 7.61 9.22
CA HIS A 22 1.84 6.85 10.28
C HIS A 22 1.87 7.71 11.54
N ASN A 23 0.70 8.07 12.07
CA ASN A 23 0.56 8.95 13.22
C ASN A 23 1.33 10.28 13.07
N GLY A 24 1.42 10.78 11.84
CA GLY A 24 2.14 12.02 11.49
C GLY A 24 3.62 11.85 11.14
N GLU A 25 4.23 10.69 11.43
CA GLU A 25 5.62 10.41 11.08
C GLU A 25 5.73 9.87 9.65
N LEU A 26 6.67 10.41 8.86
CA LEU A 26 6.90 9.95 7.49
C LEU A 26 7.58 8.58 7.52
N VAL A 27 6.84 7.54 7.16
CA VAL A 27 7.31 6.14 7.17
C VAL A 27 7.67 5.62 5.78
N GLN A 28 7.12 6.24 4.73
CA GLN A 28 7.44 5.89 3.34
C GLN A 28 7.52 7.15 2.49
N ASP A 29 8.52 7.21 1.63
CA ASP A 29 8.72 8.29 0.68
C ASP A 29 9.43 7.75 -0.55
N ASP A 30 8.66 7.42 -1.59
CA ASP A 30 9.15 6.69 -2.76
C ASP A 30 8.62 7.29 -4.06
N THR A 31 9.17 6.85 -5.19
CA THR A 31 8.79 7.27 -6.53
C THR A 31 8.45 6.08 -7.40
N THR A 32 7.64 6.31 -8.42
CA THR A 32 7.27 5.28 -9.39
C THR A 32 8.39 4.87 -10.33
N GLU A 33 9.56 5.52 -10.27
CA GLU A 33 10.75 5.14 -11.02
C GLU A 33 11.27 3.76 -10.59
N GLU A 34 11.08 3.42 -9.30
CA GLU A 34 11.49 2.15 -8.71
C GLU A 34 10.41 1.06 -8.81
N LEU A 35 9.34 1.29 -9.58
CA LEU A 35 8.33 0.27 -9.82
C LEU A 35 8.92 -0.90 -10.61
N LEU A 36 8.89 -2.09 -9.99
CA LEU A 36 9.27 -3.34 -10.65
C LEU A 36 8.49 -3.59 -11.96
N PHE A 37 7.23 -3.15 -12.00
CA PHE A 37 6.36 -3.23 -13.18
C PHE A 37 5.75 -1.85 -13.48
N PRO A 38 6.14 -1.21 -14.59
CA PRO A 38 5.55 0.07 -15.00
C PRO A 38 4.04 -0.05 -15.26
N PHE A 39 3.29 1.05 -15.09
CA PHE A 39 1.83 1.04 -15.27
C PHE A 39 1.39 0.52 -16.65
N ALA A 40 2.10 0.89 -17.72
CA ALA A 40 1.80 0.40 -19.07
C ALA A 40 1.87 -1.13 -19.16
N ARG A 41 2.82 -1.76 -18.44
CA ARG A 41 2.95 -3.21 -18.37
C ARG A 41 1.81 -3.85 -17.58
N LEU A 42 1.44 -3.27 -16.44
CA LEU A 42 0.30 -3.77 -15.64
C LEU A 42 -0.99 -3.78 -16.46
N VAL A 43 -1.28 -2.68 -17.18
CA VAL A 43 -2.47 -2.59 -18.04
C VAL A 43 -2.41 -3.61 -19.18
N ALA A 44 -1.26 -3.74 -19.86
CA ALA A 44 -1.10 -4.68 -20.96
C ALA A 44 -1.23 -6.15 -20.51
N ASP A 45 -0.67 -6.51 -19.36
CA ASP A 45 -0.70 -7.88 -18.82
C ASP A 45 -2.12 -8.23 -18.34
N LEU A 46 -2.81 -7.31 -17.65
CA LEU A 46 -4.20 -7.55 -17.21
C LEU A 46 -5.16 -7.66 -18.40
N SER A 47 -4.99 -6.82 -19.43
CA SER A 47 -5.85 -6.82 -20.62
C SER A 47 -5.79 -8.12 -21.43
N GLN A 48 -4.76 -8.95 -21.23
CA GLN A 48 -4.66 -10.27 -21.87
C GLN A 48 -5.50 -11.33 -21.16
N LEU A 49 -5.83 -11.11 -19.88
CA LEU A 49 -6.53 -12.09 -19.04
C LEU A 49 -8.01 -11.72 -18.83
N LEU A 50 -8.33 -10.44 -18.83
CA LEU A 50 -9.68 -9.91 -18.62
C LEU A 50 -9.90 -8.62 -19.42
N THR A 51 -11.15 -8.35 -19.77
CA THR A 51 -11.54 -7.07 -20.39
C THR A 51 -11.55 -5.98 -19.33
N LEU A 52 -10.71 -4.97 -19.51
CA LEU A 52 -10.73 -3.76 -18.67
C LEU A 52 -11.81 -2.80 -19.16
N GLU A 53 -12.62 -2.29 -18.24
CA GLU A 53 -13.71 -1.36 -18.50
C GLU A 53 -13.43 0.02 -17.87
N PRO A 54 -13.98 1.11 -18.45
CA PRO A 54 -13.90 2.42 -17.82
C PRO A 54 -14.47 2.40 -16.40
N GLY A 55 -13.64 2.77 -15.43
CA GLY A 55 -14.00 2.76 -14.00
C GLY A 55 -13.28 1.66 -13.21
N ASP A 56 -12.60 0.72 -13.87
CA ASP A 56 -11.78 -0.28 -13.19
C ASP A 56 -10.62 0.35 -12.40
N ILE A 57 -10.31 -0.24 -11.25
CA ILE A 57 -9.26 0.21 -10.34
C ILE A 57 -8.20 -0.88 -10.24
N ILE A 58 -6.97 -0.54 -10.66
CA ILE A 58 -5.80 -1.41 -10.54
C ILE A 58 -4.99 -0.94 -9.33
N LEU A 59 -4.79 -1.81 -8.35
CA LEU A 59 -3.87 -1.57 -7.23
C LEU A 59 -2.48 -2.03 -7.66
N THR A 60 -1.57 -1.08 -7.86
CA THR A 60 -0.29 -1.29 -8.55
C THR A 60 0.81 -1.86 -7.67
N GLY A 61 0.46 -2.29 -6.45
CA GLY A 61 1.40 -2.68 -5.41
C GLY A 61 1.80 -1.50 -4.52
N THR A 62 2.41 -1.83 -3.38
CA THR A 62 2.99 -0.87 -2.43
C THR A 62 4.50 -0.92 -2.52
N PRO A 63 5.19 0.23 -2.36
CA PRO A 63 6.63 0.24 -2.12
C PRO A 63 7.01 -0.59 -0.89
N ALA A 64 8.30 -0.92 -0.77
CA ALA A 64 8.82 -1.64 0.38
C ALA A 64 8.71 -0.80 1.68
N GLY A 65 8.56 -1.47 2.82
CA GLY A 65 8.53 -0.80 4.13
C GLY A 65 7.14 -0.55 4.73
N ALA A 66 6.13 -1.33 4.32
CA ALA A 66 4.82 -1.29 4.96
C ALA A 66 4.96 -1.64 6.46
N SER A 67 4.60 -0.70 7.34
CA SER A 67 4.56 -0.91 8.78
C SER A 67 3.21 -1.50 9.20
N VAL A 68 3.19 -2.14 10.38
CA VAL A 68 1.94 -2.65 10.96
C VAL A 68 1.19 -1.50 11.61
N ALA A 69 -0.05 -1.28 11.19
CA ALA A 69 -0.96 -0.34 11.82
C ALA A 69 -1.92 -1.07 12.78
N GLN A 70 -2.24 -0.41 13.89
CA GLN A 70 -3.13 -0.92 14.94
C GLN A 70 -4.42 -0.08 15.00
N PRO A 71 -5.54 -0.64 15.52
CA PRO A 71 -6.73 0.16 15.79
C PRO A 71 -6.40 1.41 16.61
N GLY A 72 -6.87 2.57 16.14
CA GLY A 72 -6.57 3.89 16.70
C GLY A 72 -5.50 4.67 15.93
N ASP A 73 -4.67 4.00 15.13
CA ASP A 73 -3.66 4.67 14.31
C ASP A 73 -4.28 5.45 13.15
N VAL A 74 -3.59 6.50 12.73
CA VAL A 74 -3.93 7.27 11.53
C VAL A 74 -2.85 7.04 10.48
N VAL A 75 -3.28 6.55 9.31
CA VAL A 75 -2.43 6.42 8.13
C VAL A 75 -2.83 7.49 7.13
N GLU A 76 -1.87 8.27 6.70
CA GLU A 76 -2.05 9.31 5.71
C GLU A 76 -1.27 8.97 4.45
N VAL A 77 -1.87 9.11 3.27
CA VAL A 77 -1.20 8.86 1.99
C VAL A 77 -1.40 10.04 1.05
N GLU A 78 -0.35 10.42 0.34
CA GLU A 78 -0.40 11.44 -0.71
C GLU A 78 0.42 11.00 -1.92
N VAL A 79 -0.13 11.24 -3.12
CA VAL A 79 0.58 11.09 -4.39
C VAL A 79 0.73 12.45 -5.04
N THR A 80 1.93 12.75 -5.53
CA THR A 80 2.24 14.01 -6.25
C THR A 80 2.95 13.72 -7.57
N GLY A 81 2.76 14.58 -8.57
CA GLY A 81 3.41 14.46 -9.87
C GLY A 81 3.09 15.65 -10.77
N GLY A 82 4.06 16.13 -11.56
CA GLY A 82 3.84 17.26 -12.49
C GLY A 82 3.34 18.56 -11.83
N GLY A 83 3.61 18.77 -10.54
CA GLY A 83 3.09 19.90 -9.76
C GLY A 83 1.65 19.72 -9.24
N LEU A 84 1.01 18.58 -9.51
CA LEU A 84 -0.30 18.20 -8.98
C LEU A 84 -0.15 17.34 -7.72
N SER A 85 -1.18 17.35 -6.88
CA SER A 85 -1.29 16.49 -5.69
C SER A 85 -2.68 15.85 -5.64
N SER A 86 -2.74 14.59 -5.22
CA SER A 86 -4.01 13.92 -4.88
C SER A 86 -4.69 14.52 -3.66
N GLY A 87 -3.97 15.34 -2.89
CA GLY A 87 -4.28 15.68 -1.51
C GLY A 87 -3.92 14.54 -0.55
N ARG A 88 -3.82 14.87 0.74
CA ARG A 88 -3.49 13.92 1.81
C ARG A 88 -4.75 13.19 2.26
N LEU A 89 -4.84 11.89 1.96
CA LEU A 89 -5.93 11.03 2.43
C LEU A 89 -5.61 10.52 3.82
N ALA A 90 -6.30 10.99 4.85
CA ALA A 90 -6.19 10.45 6.20
C ALA A 90 -7.21 9.33 6.44
N THR A 91 -6.74 8.18 6.90
CA THR A 91 -7.57 7.03 7.27
C THR A 91 -7.25 6.60 8.70
N THR A 92 -8.25 6.57 9.56
CA THR A 92 -8.13 6.02 10.91
C THR A 92 -8.39 4.52 10.87
N VAL A 93 -7.46 3.74 11.40
CA VAL A 93 -7.60 2.29 11.55
C VAL A 93 -8.59 2.00 12.66
N THR A 94 -9.62 1.21 12.37
CA THR A 94 -10.63 0.80 13.34
C THR A 94 -10.68 -0.71 13.45
N GLU A 95 -11.02 -1.22 14.63
CA GLU A 95 -11.25 -2.64 14.81
C GLU A 95 -12.47 -3.10 13.97
N GLY A 96 -12.28 -4.18 13.22
CA GLY A 96 -13.35 -4.76 12.42
C GLY A 96 -14.39 -5.43 13.31
N THR A 97 -15.64 -5.01 13.21
CA THR A 97 -16.76 -5.59 13.97
C THR A 97 -17.46 -6.74 13.26
N THR A 98 -17.11 -6.99 11.99
CA THR A 98 -17.71 -8.01 11.13
C THR A 98 -16.72 -9.14 10.90
N ALA A 99 -17.17 -10.38 11.13
CA ALA A 99 -16.37 -11.55 10.82
C ALA A 99 -16.10 -11.63 9.31
N PHE A 100 -14.88 -12.03 8.93
CA PHE A 100 -14.57 -12.29 7.53
C PHE A 100 -15.46 -13.39 6.98
N ALA A 101 -15.95 -13.20 5.76
CA ALA A 101 -16.68 -14.24 5.05
C ALA A 101 -15.78 -15.47 4.82
N ASP A 102 -16.40 -16.63 4.60
CA ASP A 102 -15.64 -17.88 4.52
C ASP A 102 -14.79 -18.02 3.24
N PHE A 103 -14.91 -17.09 2.30
CA PHE A 103 -14.24 -17.09 1.00
C PHE A 103 -13.20 -15.95 0.88
N GLY A 104 -12.16 -16.18 0.08
CA GLY A 104 -11.08 -15.21 -0.19
C GLY A 104 -9.76 -15.53 0.51
N ALA A 105 -8.71 -14.77 0.18
CA ALA A 105 -7.44 -14.82 0.89
C ALA A 105 -7.62 -14.21 2.29
N ARG A 106 -7.71 -15.06 3.31
CA ARG A 106 -7.83 -14.60 4.70
C ARG A 106 -6.52 -13.93 5.13
N PRO A 107 -6.57 -12.84 5.91
CA PRO A 107 -5.40 -12.38 6.63
C PRO A 107 -4.86 -13.54 7.45
N LYS A 108 -3.59 -13.91 7.27
CA LYS A 108 -2.94 -14.84 8.20
C LYS A 108 -2.33 -13.97 9.31
N SER A 109 -2.36 -14.49 10.52
CA SER A 109 -1.76 -13.84 11.68
C SER A 109 -0.80 -14.83 12.34
N ASP A 110 -0.04 -15.55 11.50
CA ASP A 110 1.02 -16.43 11.97
C ASP A 110 2.26 -15.61 12.34
N ASP A 111 3.16 -16.24 13.09
CA ASP A 111 4.35 -15.55 13.61
C ASP A 111 5.27 -15.10 12.49
N THR A 112 5.35 -15.87 11.40
CA THR A 112 6.12 -15.53 10.19
C THR A 112 5.64 -14.21 9.57
N GLN A 113 4.34 -14.03 9.38
CA GLN A 113 3.81 -12.77 8.82
C GLN A 113 4.02 -11.57 9.74
N ARG A 114 4.02 -11.78 11.07
CA ARG A 114 4.37 -10.73 12.02
C ARG A 114 5.85 -10.38 11.94
N GLU A 115 6.75 -11.37 11.89
CA GLU A 115 8.19 -11.12 11.75
C GLU A 115 8.53 -10.37 10.46
N GLU A 116 7.91 -10.75 9.33
CA GLU A 116 8.07 -10.07 8.03
C GLU A 116 7.59 -8.61 8.08
N ALA A 117 6.43 -8.36 8.72
CA ALA A 117 5.85 -7.02 8.77
C ALA A 117 6.60 -6.04 9.68
N TYR A 118 7.23 -6.54 10.76
CA TYR A 118 8.05 -5.72 11.66
C TYR A 118 9.55 -5.74 11.32
N GLY A 119 9.95 -6.50 10.28
CA GLY A 119 11.33 -6.64 9.82
C GLY A 119 12.26 -7.44 10.75
N SER A 120 11.80 -7.84 11.95
CA SER A 120 12.53 -8.73 12.86
C SER A 120 11.61 -9.35 13.91
N ARG A 121 12.05 -10.47 14.49
CA ARG A 121 11.36 -11.20 15.56
C ARG A 121 11.26 -10.43 16.88
N GLU A 122 12.30 -9.67 17.22
CA GLU A 122 12.27 -8.77 18.38
C GLU A 122 11.29 -7.60 18.19
N ALA A 123 11.29 -6.96 17.01
CA ALA A 123 10.35 -5.88 16.72
C ALA A 123 8.89 -6.37 16.65
N ALA A 124 8.68 -7.64 16.28
CA ALA A 124 7.37 -8.30 16.32
C ALA A 124 6.92 -8.75 17.73
N GLY A 125 7.75 -8.55 18.77
CA GLY A 125 7.42 -8.87 20.16
C GLY A 125 7.60 -10.34 20.55
N PHE A 126 8.38 -11.11 19.79
CA PHE A 126 8.67 -12.52 20.06
C PHE A 126 10.06 -12.72 20.69
N PRO A 127 10.25 -13.79 21.48
CA PRO A 127 11.59 -14.16 21.97
C PRO A 127 12.52 -14.52 20.80
N PRO A 128 13.84 -14.26 20.90
CA PRO A 128 14.81 -14.62 19.87
C PRO A 128 14.76 -16.13 19.60
N SER A 129 14.90 -16.52 18.33
CA SER A 129 14.93 -17.94 17.94
C SER A 129 16.09 -18.63 18.66
N CYS A 130 15.80 -19.57 19.56
CA CYS A 130 16.81 -20.48 20.07
C CYS A 130 17.37 -21.28 18.89
N LEU A 131 18.62 -21.00 18.52
CA LEU A 131 19.42 -21.88 17.67
C LEU A 131 19.57 -23.22 18.41
N SER A 132 19.01 -24.30 17.85
CA SER A 132 19.37 -25.68 18.22
C SER A 132 20.37 -26.23 17.23
#